data_AF-A0A3D9L6M3-F1
#
_entry.id   AF-A0A3D9L6M3-F1
#
_cell.length_a   1.000
_cell.length_b   1.000
_cell.length_c   1.000
_cell.angle_alpha   90.00
_cell.angle_beta   90.00
_cell.angle_gamma   90.00
#
_symmetry.space_group_name_H-M   'P 1'
#
loop_
_entity.id
_entity.type
_entity.pdbx_description
1 polymer ?
#
loop_
_entity_poly.entity_id
_entity_poly.type
_entity_poly.pdbx_seq_one_letter_code
_entity_poly.pdbx_strand_id
1 'polypeptide(L)'
;MVTGIFMVLVAGIYVGCGFEPEMPKVREYPEIAIADFSPKSGKPNTLVTITGSNFGDFDKAATVTFGGVEATGIESIADEEIQVRVPQGAVSGEVKVKVWTHEKSFGEDAFTVLPSAAIDSISPESGAPGGTMTIYGQNFGTVKEDVSVEFTGIDAPVSATVLTVADTKIEVEIPVGGITGAITLNVEPETIAGPTFTYPFVGVDEGFSSDDGNWKPQQGGTATVADGRLTVAFADGTKSSTLQSESYVAIAASSFPYLAIRMTRLGDFDLSLVSEFGVFGGDVNQYTGILHGNVFYWDLTTAGFVDDSGNTTTMSMDDPTFFESLGFKIENRSNETEYSVDYIISAETMELLEEHVENNLDAGEHYYEFDLETTDPLLLDWTDHQSDGEVQEDGKVIITKPAGTNRAGFYHMFRYTSPGTNGAQPGDPGYREPWVYSPEYPIYAIRLVDKPESGVFRRYFRDVKGENGGHQIRDTGEETANYLDDGKILYWDCSSPAHGEYADPADFNEDGLIVWDSFGFQWNTLPQEDIDREIVWGADWVRTFKTVEDLKAFAENH
;
A
#
# COMPACT_ATOMS: atom_id res chain seq x y z
N MET A 1 19.84 -91.03 -72.65
CA MET A 1 20.46 -92.35 -72.35
C MET A 1 20.99 -92.29 -70.94
N VAL A 2 20.71 -93.34 -70.17
CA VAL A 2 21.10 -93.56 -68.78
C VAL A 2 22.63 -93.63 -68.61
N THR A 3 23.10 -93.51 -67.36
CA THR A 3 24.41 -93.87 -66.74
C THR A 3 25.28 -92.66 -66.37
N GLY A 4 25.89 -92.52 -65.19
CA GLY A 4 26.02 -93.35 -63.97
C GLY A 4 27.23 -92.80 -63.17
N ILE A 5 27.02 -92.34 -61.93
CA ILE A 5 27.55 -92.86 -60.65
C ILE A 5 29.05 -92.58 -60.30
N PHE A 6 29.22 -91.86 -59.18
CA PHE A 6 30.29 -91.79 -58.13
C PHE A 6 31.60 -90.97 -58.30
N MET A 7 31.74 -89.89 -57.50
CA MET A 7 32.79 -89.63 -56.48
C MET A 7 32.54 -88.23 -55.82
N VAL A 8 32.11 -88.14 -54.55
CA VAL A 8 32.89 -87.97 -53.29
C VAL A 8 33.29 -86.53 -52.91
N LEU A 9 32.78 -86.10 -51.73
CA LEU A 9 33.24 -85.07 -50.76
C LEU A 9 33.27 -83.58 -51.24
N VAL A 10 32.93 -82.53 -50.47
CA VAL A 10 33.00 -82.24 -49.02
C VAL A 10 31.91 -81.23 -48.61
N ALA A 11 31.51 -81.36 -47.34
CA ALA A 11 30.64 -80.55 -46.50
C ALA A 11 30.57 -79.01 -46.74
N GLY A 12 29.32 -78.53 -46.76
CA GLY A 12 28.93 -77.18 -46.33
C GLY A 12 27.80 -77.31 -45.32
N ILE A 13 28.04 -76.93 -44.07
CA ILE A 13 27.06 -76.93 -42.99
C ILE A 13 26.05 -75.80 -43.29
N TYR A 14 24.79 -76.17 -43.58
CA TYR A 14 23.66 -75.26 -43.45
C TYR A 14 22.83 -75.73 -42.25
N VAL A 15 22.94 -74.99 -41.15
CA VAL A 15 21.95 -75.00 -40.07
C VAL A 15 20.74 -74.25 -40.60
N GLY A 16 19.79 -74.99 -41.21
CA GLY A 16 18.45 -74.48 -41.47
C GLY A 16 17.69 -74.45 -40.16
N CYS A 17 17.66 -73.30 -39.49
CA CYS A 17 16.78 -73.06 -38.36
C CYS A 17 15.35 -72.99 -38.92
N GLY A 18 14.50 -73.96 -38.55
CA GLY A 18 13.07 -73.90 -38.83
C GLY A 18 12.46 -72.76 -38.03
N PHE A 19 12.24 -71.61 -38.67
CA PHE A 19 11.44 -70.53 -38.12
C PHE A 19 9.99 -70.78 -38.55
N GLU A 20 9.27 -71.61 -37.79
CA GLU A 20 7.81 -71.48 -37.77
C GLU A 20 7.50 -70.21 -37.00
N PRO A 21 6.86 -69.19 -37.60
CA PRO A 21 6.38 -68.07 -36.82
C PRO A 21 5.27 -68.62 -35.92
N GLU A 22 5.54 -68.76 -34.62
CA GLU A 22 4.46 -68.89 -33.64
C GLU A 22 3.53 -67.68 -33.86
N MET A 23 2.31 -67.92 -34.34
CA MET A 23 1.29 -66.88 -34.36
C MET A 23 1.15 -66.38 -32.92
N PRO A 24 1.21 -65.05 -32.66
CA PRO A 24 1.06 -64.53 -31.32
C PRO A 24 -0.25 -65.09 -30.75
N LYS A 25 -0.17 -65.80 -29.61
CA LYS A 25 -1.35 -66.30 -28.91
C LYS A 25 -2.29 -65.11 -28.69
N VAL A 26 -3.46 -65.14 -29.34
CA VAL A 26 -4.52 -64.17 -29.08
C VAL A 26 -4.88 -64.36 -27.61
N ARG A 27 -4.55 -63.36 -26.77
CA ARG A 27 -5.01 -63.34 -25.38
C ARG A 27 -6.50 -63.00 -25.44
N GLU A 28 -7.35 -64.02 -25.36
CA GLU A 28 -8.77 -63.80 -25.13
C GLU A 28 -8.95 -63.31 -23.69
N TYR A 29 -9.43 -62.08 -23.54
CA TYR A 29 -9.80 -61.55 -22.24
C TYR A 29 -11.21 -62.06 -21.90
N PRO A 30 -11.44 -62.54 -20.66
CA PRO A 30 -12.77 -62.99 -20.25
C PRO A 30 -13.82 -61.87 -20.41
N GLU A 31 -15.06 -62.26 -20.69
CA GLU A 31 -16.18 -61.32 -20.74
C GLU A 31 -16.40 -60.72 -19.35
N ILE A 32 -16.55 -59.40 -19.29
CA ILE A 32 -16.81 -58.70 -18.03
C ILE A 32 -18.23 -58.99 -17.54
N ALA A 33 -18.37 -59.07 -16.21
CA ALA A 33 -19.67 -59.03 -15.56
C ALA A 33 -19.77 -57.75 -14.72
N ILE A 34 -20.89 -57.06 -14.81
CA ILE A 34 -21.24 -55.93 -13.94
C ILE A 34 -22.31 -56.42 -12.96
N ALA A 35 -22.14 -56.11 -11.67
CA ALA A 35 -23.02 -56.56 -10.60
C ALA A 35 -23.86 -55.40 -10.04
N ASP A 36 -23.21 -54.37 -9.50
CA ASP A 36 -23.88 -53.19 -8.94
C ASP A 36 -22.97 -51.96 -9.02
N PHE A 37 -23.53 -50.78 -8.80
CA PHE A 37 -22.77 -49.55 -8.57
C PHE A 37 -23.40 -48.72 -7.47
N SER A 38 -22.57 -48.05 -6.66
CA SER A 38 -22.99 -47.19 -5.56
C SER A 38 -22.09 -45.96 -5.45
N PRO A 39 -22.64 -44.76 -5.18
CA PRO A 39 -24.07 -44.45 -5.03
C PRO A 39 -24.84 -44.45 -6.37
N LYS A 40 -26.18 -44.51 -6.29
CA LYS A 40 -27.08 -44.44 -7.48
C LYS A 40 -27.35 -43.01 -7.96
N SER A 41 -26.91 -42.01 -7.20
CA SER A 41 -27.06 -40.59 -7.52
C SER A 41 -25.88 -39.80 -6.97
N GLY A 42 -25.58 -38.66 -7.60
CA GLY A 42 -24.52 -37.77 -7.14
C GLY A 42 -24.34 -36.58 -8.07
N LYS A 43 -23.62 -35.58 -7.56
CA LYS A 43 -23.17 -34.40 -8.32
C LYS A 43 -21.98 -34.78 -9.21
N PRO A 44 -21.57 -33.93 -10.17
CA PRO A 44 -20.25 -34.04 -10.79
C PRO A 44 -19.15 -34.26 -9.75
N ASN A 45 -18.11 -35.03 -10.11
CA ASN A 45 -16.98 -35.41 -9.25
C ASN A 45 -17.30 -36.41 -8.10
N THR A 46 -18.55 -36.86 -7.95
CA THR A 46 -18.92 -37.94 -7.00
C THR A 46 -18.16 -39.22 -7.32
N LEU A 47 -17.55 -39.84 -6.31
CA LEU A 47 -16.91 -41.15 -6.45
C LEU A 47 -17.97 -42.26 -6.50
N VAL A 48 -17.99 -43.00 -7.60
CA VAL A 48 -18.87 -44.15 -7.81
C VAL A 48 -18.03 -45.42 -7.84
N THR A 49 -18.40 -46.37 -6.99
CA THR A 49 -17.83 -47.71 -6.96
C THR A 49 -18.71 -48.65 -7.77
N ILE A 50 -18.13 -49.27 -8.80
CA ILE A 50 -18.77 -50.26 -9.65
C ILE A 50 -18.19 -51.63 -9.30
N THR A 51 -19.04 -52.58 -8.98
CA THR A 51 -18.66 -53.95 -8.61
C THR A 51 -19.00 -54.93 -9.72
N GLY A 52 -18.21 -55.99 -9.85
CA GLY A 52 -18.38 -56.98 -10.90
C GLY A 52 -17.31 -58.07 -10.87
N SER A 53 -16.94 -58.57 -12.04
CA SER A 53 -15.82 -59.51 -12.19
C SER A 53 -15.18 -59.41 -13.58
N ASN A 54 -13.93 -59.89 -13.66
CA ASN A 54 -13.11 -59.90 -14.87
C ASN A 54 -12.71 -58.49 -15.39
N PHE A 55 -12.70 -57.47 -14.53
CA PHE A 55 -12.27 -56.12 -14.93
C PHE A 55 -10.75 -56.03 -15.18
N GLY A 56 -9.96 -56.94 -14.59
CA GLY A 56 -8.50 -56.84 -14.59
C GLY A 56 -7.98 -55.69 -13.72
N ASP A 57 -6.71 -55.33 -13.90
CA ASP A 57 -5.97 -54.35 -13.10
C ASP A 57 -5.36 -53.21 -13.94
N PHE A 58 -5.67 -53.15 -15.24
CA PHE A 58 -5.10 -52.17 -16.17
C PHE A 58 -6.12 -51.07 -16.49
N ASP A 59 -6.04 -49.96 -15.76
CA ASP A 59 -6.90 -48.77 -15.85
C ASP A 59 -7.10 -48.25 -17.28
N LYS A 60 -6.03 -48.15 -18.07
CA LYS A 60 -6.07 -47.64 -19.45
C LYS A 60 -6.82 -48.54 -20.43
N ALA A 61 -7.16 -49.76 -20.05
CA ALA A 61 -8.04 -50.62 -20.84
C ALA A 61 -9.52 -50.41 -20.53
N ALA A 62 -9.85 -49.66 -19.48
CA ALA A 62 -11.22 -49.45 -19.04
C ALA A 62 -11.69 -48.01 -19.25
N THR A 63 -12.94 -47.84 -19.63
CA THR A 63 -13.64 -46.55 -19.73
C THR A 63 -15.03 -46.70 -19.15
N VAL A 64 -15.50 -45.69 -18.41
CA VAL A 64 -16.87 -45.64 -17.88
C VAL A 64 -17.58 -44.40 -18.41
N THR A 65 -18.83 -44.54 -18.84
CA THR A 65 -19.65 -43.40 -19.26
C THR A 65 -20.93 -43.30 -18.43
N PHE A 66 -21.30 -42.08 -18.05
CA PHE A 66 -22.54 -41.75 -17.35
C PHE A 66 -23.47 -40.97 -18.28
N GLY A 67 -24.62 -41.56 -18.65
CA GLY A 67 -25.58 -40.92 -19.55
C GLY A 67 -24.99 -40.56 -20.93
N GLY A 68 -23.97 -41.30 -21.37
CA GLY A 68 -23.25 -41.05 -22.63
C GLY A 68 -22.06 -40.10 -22.54
N VAL A 69 -21.78 -39.52 -21.36
CA VAL A 69 -20.57 -38.70 -21.12
C VAL A 69 -19.48 -39.58 -20.51
N GLU A 70 -18.31 -39.63 -21.14
CA GLU A 70 -17.17 -40.43 -20.67
C GLU A 70 -16.50 -39.78 -19.44
N ALA A 71 -16.20 -40.58 -18.43
CA ALA A 71 -15.42 -40.15 -17.28
C ALA A 71 -14.00 -39.76 -17.71
N THR A 72 -13.44 -38.72 -17.11
CA THR A 72 -12.09 -38.22 -17.43
C THR A 72 -10.98 -39.19 -17.07
N GLY A 73 -11.27 -40.18 -16.22
CA GLY A 73 -10.36 -41.25 -15.85
C GLY A 73 -10.99 -42.19 -14.82
N ILE A 74 -10.33 -43.32 -14.59
CA ILE A 74 -10.66 -44.28 -13.53
C ILE A 74 -9.69 -44.05 -12.37
N GLU A 75 -10.21 -43.91 -11.15
CA GLU A 75 -9.41 -43.63 -9.94
C GLU A 75 -8.71 -44.88 -9.44
N SER A 76 -9.39 -46.02 -9.49
CA SER A 76 -8.78 -47.33 -9.28
C SER A 76 -9.56 -48.43 -10.01
N ILE A 77 -8.84 -49.49 -10.39
CA ILE A 77 -9.43 -50.70 -10.98
C ILE A 77 -8.79 -51.93 -10.35
N ALA A 78 -9.63 -52.90 -10.02
CA ALA A 78 -9.28 -54.24 -9.61
C ALA A 78 -10.29 -55.21 -10.23
N ASP A 79 -9.99 -56.51 -10.20
CA ASP A 79 -10.76 -57.49 -10.96
C ASP A 79 -12.26 -57.50 -10.65
N GLU A 80 -12.63 -57.13 -9.42
CA GLU A 80 -14.01 -57.10 -8.93
C GLU A 80 -14.54 -55.68 -8.66
N GLU A 81 -13.74 -54.62 -8.85
CA GLU A 81 -14.09 -53.24 -8.49
C GLU A 81 -13.49 -52.18 -9.44
N ILE A 82 -14.30 -51.20 -9.86
CA ILE A 82 -13.85 -49.98 -10.53
C ILE A 82 -14.32 -48.78 -9.71
N GLN A 83 -13.41 -47.91 -9.32
CA GLN A 83 -13.75 -46.61 -8.72
C GLN A 83 -13.56 -45.51 -9.76
N VAL A 84 -14.61 -44.74 -10.00
CA VAL A 84 -14.64 -43.73 -11.06
C VAL A 84 -15.44 -42.51 -10.63
N ARG A 85 -15.00 -41.32 -11.05
CA ARG A 85 -15.72 -40.08 -10.74
C ARG A 85 -16.72 -39.72 -11.84
N VAL A 86 -17.88 -39.21 -11.42
CA VAL A 86 -18.90 -38.67 -12.33
C VAL A 86 -18.29 -37.49 -13.10
N PRO A 87 -18.27 -37.49 -14.44
CA PRO A 87 -17.68 -36.40 -15.22
C PRO A 87 -18.51 -35.11 -15.17
N GLN A 88 -17.84 -33.98 -15.42
CA GLN A 88 -18.53 -32.71 -15.65
C GLN A 88 -19.44 -32.82 -16.86
N GLY A 89 -20.69 -32.35 -16.74
CA GLY A 89 -21.69 -32.40 -17.81
C GLY A 89 -22.37 -33.76 -17.99
N ALA A 90 -22.14 -34.73 -17.08
CA ALA A 90 -22.90 -35.97 -17.06
C ALA A 90 -24.42 -35.69 -17.05
N VAL A 91 -25.18 -36.56 -17.71
CA VAL A 91 -26.65 -36.51 -17.73
C VAL A 91 -27.19 -37.75 -17.05
N SER A 92 -28.30 -37.63 -16.33
CA SER A 92 -28.98 -38.79 -15.74
C SER A 92 -29.28 -39.85 -16.81
N GLY A 93 -28.85 -41.09 -16.58
CA GLY A 93 -28.96 -42.16 -17.58
C GLY A 93 -28.09 -43.37 -17.27
N GLU A 94 -27.97 -44.25 -18.26
CA GLU A 94 -27.24 -45.51 -18.11
C GLU A 94 -25.76 -45.30 -17.76
N VAL A 95 -25.26 -46.16 -16.88
CA VAL A 95 -23.82 -46.33 -16.64
C VAL A 95 -23.31 -47.46 -17.52
N LYS A 96 -22.31 -47.16 -18.36
CA LYS A 96 -21.66 -48.16 -19.22
C LYS A 96 -20.21 -48.35 -18.83
N VAL A 97 -19.79 -49.60 -18.75
CA VAL A 97 -18.40 -50.01 -18.49
C VAL A 97 -17.90 -50.74 -19.72
N LYS A 98 -16.75 -50.30 -20.24
CA LYS A 98 -16.04 -50.97 -21.31
C LYS A 98 -14.65 -51.32 -20.82
N VAL A 99 -14.25 -52.57 -20.98
CA VAL A 99 -12.90 -53.07 -20.68
C VAL A 99 -12.39 -53.81 -21.91
N TRP A 100 -11.26 -53.35 -22.46
CA TRP A 100 -10.71 -53.82 -23.75
C TRP A 100 -11.77 -53.76 -24.87
N THR A 101 -12.23 -54.94 -25.31
CA THR A 101 -13.23 -55.11 -26.39
C THR A 101 -14.63 -55.42 -25.87
N HIS A 102 -14.80 -55.60 -24.56
CA HIS A 102 -16.08 -55.97 -23.94
C HIS A 102 -16.76 -54.74 -23.35
N GLU A 103 -18.06 -54.61 -23.56
CA GLU A 103 -18.88 -53.50 -23.06
C GLU A 103 -20.15 -54.04 -22.41
N LYS A 104 -20.52 -53.49 -21.24
CA LYS A 104 -21.76 -53.78 -20.53
C LYS A 104 -22.40 -52.47 -20.06
N SER A 105 -23.73 -52.44 -20.06
CA SER A 105 -24.54 -51.34 -19.54
C SER A 105 -25.39 -51.82 -18.38
N PHE A 106 -25.56 -50.98 -17.36
CA PHE A 106 -26.47 -51.22 -16.24
C PHE A 106 -27.97 -51.11 -16.60
N GLY A 107 -28.33 -51.05 -17.89
CA GLY A 107 -29.72 -51.23 -18.35
C GLY A 107 -30.72 -50.29 -17.67
N GLU A 108 -31.72 -50.85 -16.96
CA GLU A 108 -32.76 -50.08 -16.24
C GLU A 108 -32.21 -49.31 -15.02
N ASP A 109 -31.02 -49.67 -14.51
CA ASP A 109 -30.37 -48.97 -13.41
C ASP A 109 -29.60 -47.75 -13.94
N ALA A 110 -30.27 -46.59 -13.91
CA ALA A 110 -29.67 -45.31 -14.27
C ALA A 110 -29.00 -44.64 -13.07
N PHE A 111 -27.86 -43.98 -13.32
CA PHE A 111 -27.30 -43.02 -12.39
C PHE A 111 -28.08 -41.71 -12.49
N THR A 112 -28.52 -41.17 -11.34
CA THR A 112 -29.21 -39.87 -11.29
C THR A 112 -28.20 -38.76 -11.00
N VAL A 113 -27.93 -37.91 -12.00
CA VAL A 113 -27.07 -36.74 -11.82
C VAL A 113 -27.85 -35.66 -11.06
N LEU A 114 -27.31 -35.26 -9.91
CA LEU A 114 -27.86 -34.17 -9.12
C LEU A 114 -27.37 -32.81 -9.65
N PRO A 115 -28.17 -31.74 -9.56
CA PRO A 115 -27.75 -30.40 -9.97
C PRO A 115 -26.51 -29.95 -9.19
N SER A 116 -25.59 -29.29 -9.90
CA SER A 116 -24.43 -28.63 -9.28
C SER A 116 -24.85 -27.49 -8.35
N ALA A 117 -24.05 -27.25 -7.33
CA ALA A 117 -24.22 -26.06 -6.51
C ALA A 117 -23.88 -24.78 -7.30
N ALA A 118 -24.60 -23.70 -7.00
CA ALA A 118 -24.42 -22.40 -7.66
C ALA A 118 -24.56 -21.27 -6.64
N ILE A 119 -23.69 -20.26 -6.76
CA ILE A 119 -23.78 -19.02 -5.99
C ILE A 119 -24.56 -18.00 -6.82
N ASP A 120 -25.64 -17.47 -6.24
CA ASP A 120 -26.44 -16.40 -6.85
C ASP A 120 -25.93 -15.02 -6.40
N SER A 121 -25.62 -14.85 -5.11
CA SER A 121 -25.09 -13.59 -4.55
C SER A 121 -24.48 -13.78 -3.15
N ILE A 122 -23.81 -12.73 -2.67
CA ILE A 122 -23.35 -12.61 -1.28
C ILE A 122 -23.94 -11.35 -0.65
N SER A 123 -24.17 -11.35 0.66
CA SER A 123 -24.62 -10.16 1.39
C SER A 123 -24.16 -10.21 2.86
N PRO A 124 -23.53 -9.13 3.37
CA PRO A 124 -23.08 -7.96 2.61
C PRO A 124 -21.94 -8.31 1.61
N GLU A 125 -21.72 -7.46 0.60
CA GLU A 125 -20.61 -7.59 -0.37
C GLU A 125 -19.28 -7.02 0.17
N SER A 126 -19.33 -6.38 1.34
CA SER A 126 -18.19 -5.88 2.08
C SER A 126 -18.37 -6.04 3.58
N GLY A 127 -17.28 -6.09 4.33
CA GLY A 127 -17.34 -6.19 5.79
C GLY A 127 -16.00 -6.49 6.44
N ALA A 128 -15.87 -6.11 7.71
CA ALA A 128 -14.70 -6.40 8.52
C ALA A 128 -14.71 -7.85 9.05
N PRO A 129 -13.55 -8.41 9.42
CA PRO A 129 -13.44 -9.67 10.15
C PRO A 129 -14.34 -9.76 11.38
N GLY A 130 -14.83 -10.97 11.67
CA GLY A 130 -15.81 -11.22 12.74
C GLY A 130 -17.25 -10.82 12.37
N GLY A 131 -17.43 -10.03 11.31
CA GLY A 131 -18.74 -9.78 10.72
C GLY A 131 -19.34 -11.07 10.13
N THR A 132 -20.66 -11.08 9.91
CA THR A 132 -21.34 -12.21 9.28
C THR A 132 -21.66 -11.91 7.82
N MET A 133 -21.35 -12.85 6.93
CA MET A 133 -21.73 -12.82 5.52
C MET A 133 -22.63 -14.01 5.19
N THR A 134 -23.66 -13.77 4.38
CA THR A 134 -24.54 -14.81 3.84
C THR A 134 -24.27 -15.00 2.35
N ILE A 135 -24.06 -16.25 1.95
CA ILE A 135 -23.98 -16.68 0.55
C ILE A 135 -25.34 -17.24 0.16
N TYR A 136 -25.97 -16.68 -0.86
CA TYR A 136 -27.23 -17.15 -1.43
C TYR A 136 -26.97 -17.98 -2.68
N GLY A 137 -27.76 -19.01 -2.88
CA GLY A 137 -27.60 -19.87 -4.04
C GLY A 137 -28.54 -21.06 -4.04
N GLN A 138 -28.08 -22.16 -4.65
CA GLN A 138 -28.87 -23.36 -4.88
C GLN A 138 -28.03 -24.63 -4.70
N ASN A 139 -28.67 -25.71 -4.28
CA ASN A 139 -28.11 -27.07 -4.17
C ASN A 139 -26.88 -27.18 -3.24
N PHE A 140 -26.77 -26.33 -2.23
CA PHE A 140 -25.68 -26.38 -1.25
C PHE A 140 -25.77 -27.61 -0.33
N GLY A 141 -26.94 -28.27 -0.27
CA GLY A 141 -27.19 -29.33 0.69
C GLY A 141 -27.40 -28.80 2.10
N THR A 142 -27.31 -29.70 3.09
CA THR A 142 -27.63 -29.38 4.50
C THR A 142 -26.59 -29.92 5.49
N VAL A 143 -25.54 -30.57 4.99
CA VAL A 143 -24.47 -31.14 5.81
C VAL A 143 -23.38 -30.08 5.90
N LYS A 144 -23.05 -29.66 7.12
CA LYS A 144 -22.14 -28.54 7.35
C LYS A 144 -20.69 -28.94 7.09
N GLU A 145 -20.36 -30.20 7.37
CA GLU A 145 -19.04 -30.79 7.24
C GLU A 145 -18.57 -30.92 5.79
N ASP A 146 -19.52 -30.94 4.84
CA ASP A 146 -19.27 -31.01 3.41
C ASP A 146 -19.00 -29.63 2.78
N VAL A 147 -19.06 -28.55 3.57
CA VAL A 147 -19.00 -27.17 3.09
C VAL A 147 -17.82 -26.42 3.71
N SER A 148 -16.98 -25.81 2.86
CA SER A 148 -16.00 -24.82 3.27
C SER A 148 -16.04 -23.58 2.38
N VAL A 149 -15.71 -22.43 2.95
CA VAL A 149 -15.65 -21.15 2.24
C VAL A 149 -14.27 -20.55 2.48
N GLU A 150 -13.61 -20.15 1.42
CA GLU A 150 -12.29 -19.50 1.44
C GLU A 150 -12.41 -18.09 0.87
N PHE A 151 -11.73 -17.15 1.51
CA PHE A 151 -11.56 -15.78 1.04
C PHE A 151 -10.16 -15.62 0.47
N THR A 152 -9.98 -14.65 -0.44
CA THR A 152 -8.65 -14.27 -0.91
C THR A 152 -7.83 -13.73 0.27
N GLY A 153 -6.58 -14.17 0.43
CA GLY A 153 -5.62 -13.64 1.41
C GLY A 153 -4.33 -13.19 0.73
N ILE A 154 -3.41 -12.58 1.50
CA ILE A 154 -2.16 -12.00 0.99
C ILE A 154 -1.22 -13.08 0.43
N ASP A 155 -0.92 -14.11 1.23
CA ASP A 155 -0.01 -15.20 0.86
C ASP A 155 -0.74 -16.48 0.41
N ALA A 156 -1.92 -16.73 0.99
CA ALA A 156 -2.74 -17.91 0.73
C ALA A 156 -4.23 -17.62 1.02
N PRO A 157 -5.17 -18.40 0.45
CA PRO A 157 -6.57 -18.30 0.82
C PRO A 157 -6.80 -18.54 2.32
N VAL A 158 -7.73 -17.79 2.91
CA VAL A 158 -8.09 -17.91 4.34
C VAL A 158 -9.48 -18.52 4.49
N SER A 159 -9.60 -19.55 5.32
CA SER A 159 -10.89 -20.25 5.53
C SER A 159 -11.80 -19.49 6.49
N ALA A 160 -13.06 -19.34 6.12
CA ALA A 160 -14.10 -18.78 6.96
C ALA A 160 -14.71 -19.81 7.90
N THR A 161 -15.17 -19.37 9.07
CA THR A 161 -15.98 -20.22 9.96
C THR A 161 -17.38 -20.33 9.39
N VAL A 162 -17.77 -21.51 8.91
CA VAL A 162 -19.15 -21.77 8.51
C VAL A 162 -20.03 -21.77 9.77
N LEU A 163 -21.09 -20.95 9.78
CA LEU A 163 -22.04 -20.84 10.88
C LEU A 163 -23.22 -21.78 10.65
N THR A 164 -23.92 -21.61 9.53
CA THR A 164 -25.08 -22.42 9.14
C THR A 164 -25.04 -22.80 7.66
N VAL A 165 -25.60 -23.97 7.32
CA VAL A 165 -25.75 -24.45 5.95
C VAL A 165 -27.21 -24.85 5.73
N ALA A 166 -27.79 -24.34 4.66
CA ALA A 166 -29.07 -24.76 4.11
C ALA A 166 -28.96 -24.79 2.58
N ASP A 167 -29.89 -25.49 1.93
CA ASP A 167 -29.79 -25.78 0.51
C ASP A 167 -29.67 -24.53 -0.38
N THR A 168 -30.22 -23.40 0.07
CA THR A 168 -30.19 -22.12 -0.65
C THR A 168 -29.44 -21.00 0.06
N LYS A 169 -28.82 -21.26 1.22
CA LYS A 169 -28.04 -20.26 1.94
C LYS A 169 -26.94 -20.85 2.83
N ILE A 170 -25.80 -20.20 2.88
CA ILE A 170 -24.70 -20.50 3.81
C ILE A 170 -24.37 -19.22 4.56
N GLU A 171 -24.35 -19.27 5.88
CA GLU A 171 -23.87 -18.15 6.72
C GLU A 171 -22.45 -18.46 7.19
N VAL A 172 -21.55 -17.49 7.04
CA VAL A 172 -20.15 -17.59 7.47
C VAL A 172 -19.76 -16.37 8.28
N GLU A 173 -18.79 -16.55 9.16
CA GLU A 173 -18.05 -15.46 9.79
C GLU A 173 -16.89 -15.04 8.89
N ILE A 174 -16.78 -13.74 8.62
CA ILE A 174 -15.72 -13.17 7.78
C ILE A 174 -14.36 -13.41 8.48
N PRO A 175 -13.41 -14.13 7.86
CA PRO A 175 -12.15 -14.49 8.51
C PRO A 175 -11.19 -13.29 8.62
N VAL A 176 -10.33 -13.34 9.63
CA VAL A 176 -9.16 -12.46 9.75
C VAL A 176 -8.13 -12.82 8.66
N GLY A 177 -7.37 -11.83 8.19
CA GLY A 177 -6.29 -12.03 7.21
C GLY A 177 -6.75 -12.10 5.75
N GLY A 178 -8.05 -11.92 5.47
CA GLY A 178 -8.55 -11.79 4.11
C GLY A 178 -8.33 -10.40 3.53
N ILE A 179 -8.30 -10.32 2.20
CA ILE A 179 -8.21 -9.09 1.40
C ILE A 179 -9.32 -9.07 0.36
N THR A 180 -9.56 -7.90 -0.24
CA THR A 180 -10.53 -7.76 -1.34
C THR A 180 -10.21 -8.71 -2.48
N GLY A 181 -11.16 -9.59 -2.82
CA GLY A 181 -10.95 -10.64 -3.81
C GLY A 181 -12.12 -11.61 -3.90
N ALA A 182 -12.05 -12.54 -4.85
CA ALA A 182 -13.08 -13.55 -5.03
C ALA A 182 -13.11 -14.52 -3.84
N ILE A 183 -14.32 -14.94 -3.45
CA ILE A 183 -14.47 -16.08 -2.54
C ILE A 183 -14.49 -17.39 -3.32
N THR A 184 -14.12 -18.48 -2.66
CA THR A 184 -14.26 -19.85 -3.18
C THR A 184 -15.17 -20.64 -2.25
N LEU A 185 -16.18 -21.29 -2.82
CA LEU A 185 -17.08 -22.19 -2.09
C LEU A 185 -16.76 -23.63 -2.48
N ASN A 186 -16.46 -24.47 -1.50
CA ASN A 186 -16.39 -25.91 -1.68
C ASN A 186 -17.66 -26.53 -1.08
N VAL A 187 -18.42 -27.26 -1.91
CA VAL A 187 -19.52 -28.12 -1.48
C VAL A 187 -19.17 -29.50 -1.99
N GLU A 188 -18.62 -30.38 -1.14
CA GLU A 188 -18.03 -31.62 -1.59
C GLU A 188 -18.96 -32.39 -2.55
N PRO A 189 -18.45 -32.87 -3.69
CA PRO A 189 -17.05 -32.82 -4.18
C PRO A 189 -16.77 -31.65 -5.15
N GLU A 190 -17.60 -30.61 -5.17
CA GLU A 190 -17.52 -29.47 -6.12
C GLU A 190 -16.81 -28.26 -5.50
N THR A 191 -16.02 -27.56 -6.33
CA THR A 191 -15.44 -26.25 -6.01
C THR A 191 -16.02 -25.21 -6.96
N ILE A 192 -16.52 -24.10 -6.41
CA ILE A 192 -17.26 -23.06 -7.11
C ILE A 192 -16.58 -21.72 -6.83
N ALA A 193 -16.19 -21.02 -7.91
CA ALA A 193 -15.72 -19.65 -7.81
C ALA A 193 -16.91 -18.72 -7.52
N GLY A 194 -16.80 -17.92 -6.47
CA GLY A 194 -17.82 -16.96 -6.06
C GLY A 194 -17.52 -15.52 -6.49
N PRO A 195 -18.41 -14.57 -6.16
CA PRO A 195 -18.20 -13.16 -6.41
C PRO A 195 -17.06 -12.58 -5.55
N THR A 196 -16.62 -11.37 -5.89
CA THR A 196 -15.67 -10.60 -5.09
C THR A 196 -16.31 -10.13 -3.79
N PHE A 197 -15.67 -10.41 -2.66
CA PHE A 197 -15.95 -9.79 -1.38
C PHE A 197 -14.92 -8.69 -1.13
N THR A 198 -15.39 -7.54 -0.63
CA THR A 198 -14.54 -6.37 -0.37
C THR A 198 -14.22 -6.28 1.12
N TYR A 199 -12.96 -6.48 1.47
CA TYR A 199 -12.49 -6.14 2.82
C TYR A 199 -12.38 -4.62 2.92
N PRO A 200 -12.61 -4.02 4.11
CA PRO A 200 -12.18 -2.66 4.35
C PRO A 200 -10.68 -2.55 4.07
N PHE A 201 -10.25 -1.42 3.53
CA PHE A 201 -8.84 -1.12 3.33
C PHE A 201 -8.07 -1.41 4.63
N VAL A 202 -6.98 -2.19 4.52
CA VAL A 202 -6.16 -2.55 5.67
C VAL A 202 -5.05 -1.51 5.78
N GLY A 203 -5.45 -0.32 6.21
CA GLY A 203 -4.69 0.90 6.31
C GLY A 203 -5.65 2.06 6.54
N VAL A 204 -5.18 3.29 6.36
CA VAL A 204 -6.02 4.49 6.27
C VAL A 204 -5.70 5.23 4.98
N ASP A 205 -6.71 5.69 4.23
CA ASP A 205 -6.52 6.50 3.02
C ASP A 205 -7.71 7.45 2.86
N GLU A 206 -7.67 8.55 3.59
CA GLU A 206 -8.78 9.48 3.76
C GLU A 206 -8.35 10.86 3.30
N GLY A 207 -8.90 11.35 2.19
CA GLY A 207 -8.55 12.65 1.60
C GLY A 207 -9.69 13.68 1.55
N PHE A 208 -10.79 13.44 2.27
CA PHE A 208 -11.93 14.35 2.48
C PHE A 208 -12.45 15.11 1.24
N SER A 209 -12.36 14.51 0.05
CA SER A 209 -12.69 15.18 -1.22
C SER A 209 -14.19 15.28 -1.52
N SER A 210 -14.99 14.36 -0.98
CA SER A 210 -16.45 14.29 -1.23
C SER A 210 -17.29 14.25 0.04
N ASP A 211 -16.73 13.74 1.13
CA ASP A 211 -17.38 13.56 2.42
C ASP A 211 -16.33 13.48 3.54
N ASP A 212 -16.76 13.22 4.77
CA ASP A 212 -15.90 13.22 5.96
C ASP A 212 -15.29 11.85 6.27
N GLY A 213 -15.42 10.84 5.41
CA GLY A 213 -14.84 9.52 5.64
C GLY A 213 -15.28 8.85 6.94
N ASN A 214 -16.43 9.26 7.52
CA ASN A 214 -16.86 8.92 8.88
C ASN A 214 -15.93 9.38 10.01
N TRP A 215 -15.01 10.30 9.75
CA TRP A 215 -14.22 10.96 10.77
C TRP A 215 -15.00 12.13 11.37
N LYS A 216 -15.26 12.07 12.67
CA LYS A 216 -16.09 13.05 13.37
C LYS A 216 -15.39 13.59 14.61
N PRO A 217 -15.59 14.86 14.94
CA PRO A 217 -15.17 15.40 16.23
C PRO A 217 -16.03 14.80 17.35
N GLN A 218 -15.39 14.16 18.31
CA GLN A 218 -16.01 13.56 19.49
C GLN A 218 -16.01 14.54 20.67
N GLN A 219 -17.08 14.52 21.47
CA GLN A 219 -17.27 15.37 22.67
C GLN A 219 -17.14 16.89 22.45
N GLY A 220 -17.55 17.38 21.28
CA GLY A 220 -17.64 18.82 20.99
C GLY A 220 -16.96 19.17 19.69
N GLY A 221 -17.44 20.26 19.09
CA GLY A 221 -16.99 20.74 17.79
C GLY A 221 -17.95 20.37 16.65
N THR A 222 -17.78 21.03 15.52
CA THR A 222 -18.54 20.76 14.30
C THR A 222 -17.58 20.62 13.14
N ALA A 223 -17.77 19.57 12.33
CA ALA A 223 -16.95 19.34 11.16
C ALA A 223 -17.73 19.65 9.87
N THR A 224 -17.04 20.24 8.91
CA THR A 224 -17.56 20.52 7.57
C THR A 224 -16.51 20.16 6.53
N VAL A 225 -16.95 19.53 5.44
CA VAL A 225 -16.09 19.19 4.32
C VAL A 225 -16.28 20.22 3.21
N ALA A 226 -15.19 20.85 2.80
CA ALA A 226 -15.15 21.80 1.70
C ALA A 226 -13.74 21.84 1.11
N ASP A 227 -13.65 22.06 -0.20
CA ASP A 227 -12.38 22.27 -0.91
C ASP A 227 -11.31 21.18 -0.65
N GLY A 228 -11.74 19.92 -0.49
CA GLY A 228 -10.85 18.78 -0.25
C GLY A 228 -10.32 18.68 1.18
N ARG A 229 -10.92 19.40 2.15
CA ARG A 229 -10.47 19.43 3.54
C ARG A 229 -11.63 19.19 4.50
N LEU A 230 -11.35 18.53 5.62
CA LEU A 230 -12.25 18.44 6.77
C LEU A 230 -11.89 19.55 7.77
N THR A 231 -12.70 20.61 7.82
CA THR A 231 -12.53 21.69 8.81
C THR A 231 -13.31 21.37 10.07
N VAL A 232 -12.64 21.40 11.22
CA VAL A 232 -13.22 21.16 12.54
C VAL A 232 -13.14 22.43 13.37
N ALA A 233 -14.30 23.00 13.68
CA ALA A 233 -14.40 24.09 14.65
C ALA A 233 -14.44 23.51 16.07
N PHE A 234 -13.63 24.07 16.98
CA PHE A 234 -13.69 23.73 18.40
C PHE A 234 -15.04 24.18 19.00
N ALA A 235 -15.60 23.39 19.93
CA ALA A 235 -16.84 23.80 20.60
C ALA A 235 -16.62 25.04 21.49
N ASP A 236 -17.66 25.86 21.61
CA ASP A 236 -17.65 27.08 22.42
C ASP A 236 -17.18 26.79 23.87
N GLY A 237 -16.09 27.43 24.28
CA GLY A 237 -15.53 27.31 25.62
C GLY A 237 -14.66 26.07 25.86
N THR A 238 -14.48 25.21 24.85
CA THR A 238 -13.53 24.09 24.87
C THR A 238 -12.40 24.36 23.90
N LYS A 239 -11.16 24.11 24.31
CA LYS A 239 -10.00 24.13 23.41
C LYS A 239 -9.48 22.72 23.10
N SER A 240 -10.35 21.72 23.09
CA SER A 240 -9.96 20.35 22.74
C SER A 240 -11.02 19.71 21.86
N SER A 241 -10.56 18.88 20.92
CA SER A 241 -11.38 18.07 20.02
C SER A 241 -10.66 16.76 19.76
N THR A 242 -11.38 15.65 19.71
CA THR A 242 -10.85 14.38 19.21
C THR A 242 -11.48 14.07 17.87
N LEU A 243 -10.73 14.17 16.78
CA LEU A 243 -11.19 13.71 15.47
C LEU A 243 -11.05 12.19 15.42
N GLN A 244 -12.16 11.46 15.34
CA GLN A 244 -12.18 10.00 15.48
C GLN A 244 -13.05 9.36 14.40
N SER A 245 -12.60 8.21 13.88
CA SER A 245 -13.40 7.38 13.00
C SER A 245 -14.59 6.78 13.75
N GLU A 246 -15.80 6.93 13.20
CA GLU A 246 -17.01 6.22 13.66
C GLU A 246 -17.15 4.82 13.04
N SER A 247 -16.19 4.41 12.22
CA SER A 247 -16.08 3.07 11.63
C SER A 247 -14.86 2.33 12.17
N TYR A 248 -14.91 0.99 12.16
CA TYR A 248 -13.73 0.18 12.47
C TYR A 248 -12.59 0.50 11.50
N VAL A 249 -11.39 0.69 12.03
CA VAL A 249 -10.17 0.85 11.24
C VAL A 249 -9.32 -0.39 11.41
N ALA A 250 -8.81 -0.96 10.31
CA ALA A 250 -7.90 -2.08 10.35
C ALA A 250 -6.55 -1.63 9.81
N ILE A 251 -5.47 -1.79 10.58
CA ILE A 251 -4.12 -1.47 10.12
C ILE A 251 -3.22 -2.69 10.30
N ALA A 252 -2.63 -3.16 9.20
CA ALA A 252 -1.57 -4.15 9.23
C ALA A 252 -0.23 -3.42 9.30
N ALA A 253 0.32 -3.24 10.51
CA ALA A 253 1.57 -2.50 10.72
C ALA A 253 2.78 -3.15 10.01
N SER A 254 2.70 -4.43 9.63
CA SER A 254 3.71 -5.08 8.79
C SER A 254 3.71 -4.62 7.33
N SER A 255 2.58 -4.12 6.84
CA SER A 255 2.43 -3.61 5.47
C SER A 255 2.33 -2.09 5.42
N PHE A 256 1.70 -1.46 6.43
CA PHE A 256 1.52 -0.01 6.54
C PHE A 256 2.00 0.48 7.91
N PRO A 257 3.33 0.49 8.16
CA PRO A 257 3.89 0.85 9.47
C PRO A 257 3.73 2.33 9.81
N TYR A 258 3.55 3.22 8.83
CA TYR A 258 3.45 4.65 9.07
C TYR A 258 2.00 5.11 8.97
N LEU A 259 1.48 5.80 9.99
CA LEU A 259 0.20 6.50 9.95
C LEU A 259 0.46 8.01 10.06
N ALA A 260 -0.10 8.80 9.15
CA ALA A 260 0.13 10.23 9.08
C ALA A 260 -1.19 11.01 8.99
N ILE A 261 -1.18 12.22 9.55
CA ILE A 261 -2.23 13.22 9.41
C ILE A 261 -1.62 14.52 8.93
N ARG A 262 -2.14 15.07 7.83
CA ARG A 262 -1.84 16.45 7.41
C ARG A 262 -2.94 17.37 7.90
N MET A 263 -2.58 18.33 8.73
CA MET A 263 -3.53 19.26 9.33
C MET A 263 -2.98 20.68 9.43
N THR A 264 -3.86 21.68 9.51
CA THR A 264 -3.47 23.05 9.84
C THR A 264 -2.69 23.07 11.15
N ARG A 265 -1.41 23.48 11.11
CA ARG A 265 -0.58 23.65 12.31
C ARG A 265 -1.10 24.85 13.09
N LEU A 266 -1.71 24.58 14.24
CA LEU A 266 -2.12 25.59 15.22
C LEU A 266 -0.88 26.19 15.90
N GLY A 267 -1.00 27.39 16.48
CA GLY A 267 0.11 28.06 17.17
C GLY A 267 0.76 27.21 18.27
N ASP A 268 0.09 27.04 19.40
CA ASP A 268 0.47 26.12 20.48
C ASP A 268 -0.68 25.10 20.66
N PHE A 269 -0.34 23.82 20.60
CA PHE A 269 -1.29 22.72 20.75
C PHE A 269 -0.57 21.43 21.14
N ASP A 270 -1.32 20.48 21.71
CA ASP A 270 -0.89 19.09 21.79
C ASP A 270 -1.66 18.22 20.80
N LEU A 271 -0.98 17.18 20.30
CA LEU A 271 -1.50 16.16 19.41
C LEU A 271 -1.19 14.76 19.94
N SER A 272 -2.20 13.91 19.99
CA SER A 272 -2.06 12.50 20.37
C SER A 272 -2.82 11.59 19.42
N LEU A 273 -2.18 10.49 19.00
CA LEU A 273 -2.86 9.36 18.38
C LEU A 273 -3.52 8.52 19.49
N VAL A 274 -4.83 8.33 19.39
CA VAL A 274 -5.65 7.69 20.43
C VAL A 274 -6.50 6.56 19.86
N SER A 275 -6.72 5.53 20.67
CA SER A 275 -7.64 4.43 20.36
C SER A 275 -8.33 3.87 21.60
N GLU A 276 -9.14 2.81 21.46
CA GLU A 276 -9.70 2.08 22.60
C GLU A 276 -8.63 1.39 23.47
N PHE A 277 -7.40 1.26 22.94
CA PHE A 277 -6.24 0.73 23.67
C PHE A 277 -5.48 1.82 24.45
N GLY A 278 -5.86 3.10 24.32
CA GLY A 278 -5.24 4.22 25.03
C GLY A 278 -4.54 5.21 24.10
N VAL A 279 -3.42 5.78 24.56
CA VAL A 279 -2.64 6.79 23.81
C VAL A 279 -1.37 6.15 23.26
N PHE A 280 -1.09 6.33 21.97
CA PHE A 280 0.15 5.83 21.38
C PHE A 280 1.37 6.47 22.06
N GLY A 281 2.32 5.66 22.52
CA GLY A 281 3.47 6.10 23.31
C GLY A 281 3.15 6.47 24.76
N GLY A 282 1.87 6.64 25.11
CA GLY A 282 1.36 6.87 26.47
C GLY A 282 1.35 8.32 26.95
N ASP A 283 1.85 9.26 26.15
CA ASP A 283 1.90 10.69 26.46
C ASP A 283 1.43 11.53 25.26
N VAL A 284 1.31 12.85 25.44
CA VAL A 284 1.03 13.79 24.35
C VAL A 284 2.27 14.03 23.48
N ASN A 285 2.06 14.43 22.22
CA ASN A 285 3.12 14.76 21.25
C ASN A 285 4.14 13.63 21.03
N GLN A 286 3.68 12.37 21.06
CA GLN A 286 4.48 11.18 20.81
C GLN A 286 4.42 10.73 19.34
N TYR A 287 4.28 11.68 18.40
CA TYR A 287 4.50 11.39 16.98
C TYR A 287 5.97 11.07 16.73
N THR A 288 6.25 10.21 15.76
CA THR A 288 7.61 9.81 15.40
C THR A 288 8.37 10.93 14.70
N GLY A 289 7.66 11.76 13.93
CA GLY A 289 8.25 12.93 13.29
C GLY A 289 7.20 13.83 12.64
N ILE A 290 7.69 14.91 12.02
CA ILE A 290 6.89 15.88 11.31
C ILE A 290 7.50 16.06 9.91
N LEU A 291 6.69 15.91 8.87
CA LEU A 291 7.07 16.23 7.48
C LEU A 291 6.44 17.57 7.09
N HIS A 292 7.22 18.44 6.46
CA HIS A 292 6.79 19.77 5.99
C HIS A 292 5.97 20.58 7.02
N GLY A 293 6.21 20.35 8.33
CA GLY A 293 5.65 21.11 9.45
C GLY A 293 4.21 20.87 9.82
N ASN A 294 3.42 20.32 8.90
CA ASN A 294 1.99 20.17 9.06
C ASN A 294 1.53 18.73 8.85
N VAL A 295 2.46 17.81 8.55
CA VAL A 295 2.19 16.36 8.49
C VAL A 295 2.84 15.68 9.68
N PHE A 296 2.02 15.20 10.61
CA PHE A 296 2.48 14.47 11.79
C PHE A 296 2.33 12.97 11.50
N TYR A 297 3.37 12.17 11.77
CA TYR A 297 3.30 10.73 11.54
C TYR A 297 3.77 9.91 12.73
N TRP A 298 3.27 8.69 12.81
CA TRP A 298 3.63 7.67 13.78
C TRP A 298 4.16 6.44 13.05
N ASP A 299 5.34 5.99 13.41
CA ASP A 299 5.81 4.64 13.11
C ASP A 299 5.21 3.69 14.15
N LEU A 300 4.13 3.02 13.73
CA LEU A 300 3.33 2.12 14.55
C LEU A 300 4.12 0.90 15.05
N THR A 301 5.33 0.66 14.55
CA THR A 301 6.21 -0.43 15.01
C THR A 301 7.09 -0.06 16.20
N THR A 302 7.21 1.24 16.51
CA THR A 302 8.16 1.74 17.53
C THR A 302 7.62 1.74 18.95
N ALA A 303 6.30 1.83 19.11
CA ALA A 303 5.64 1.88 20.40
C ALA A 303 4.25 1.22 20.35
N GLY A 304 3.57 1.15 21.50
CA GLY A 304 2.19 0.69 21.60
C GLY A 304 1.27 1.75 22.17
N PHE A 305 -0.02 1.46 22.18
CA PHE A 305 -1.03 2.24 22.88
C PHE A 305 -1.00 1.91 24.36
N VAL A 306 -0.96 2.93 25.21
CA VAL A 306 -0.91 2.78 26.68
C VAL A 306 -2.23 3.25 27.29
N ASP A 307 -2.89 2.37 28.04
CA ASP A 307 -4.14 2.67 28.73
C ASP A 307 -3.92 3.48 30.03
N ASP A 308 -5.01 3.96 30.65
CA ASP A 308 -4.97 4.73 31.91
C ASP A 308 -4.36 3.95 33.10
N SER A 309 -4.25 2.62 32.98
CA SER A 309 -3.62 1.75 33.99
C SER A 309 -2.14 1.52 33.71
N GLY A 310 -1.61 2.05 32.61
CA GLY A 310 -0.22 1.89 32.17
C GLY A 310 0.04 0.58 31.43
N ASN A 311 -1.00 -0.16 30.99
CA ASN A 311 -0.82 -1.36 30.17
C ASN A 311 -0.59 -0.97 28.71
N THR A 312 0.36 -1.63 28.06
CA THR A 312 0.72 -1.36 26.66
C THR A 312 0.17 -2.44 25.72
N THR A 313 -0.54 -2.01 24.68
CA THR A 313 -0.98 -2.81 23.53
C THR A 313 -0.12 -2.46 22.33
N THR A 314 0.72 -3.37 21.87
CA THR A 314 1.53 -3.19 20.66
C THR A 314 0.80 -3.70 19.43
N MET A 315 1.08 -3.10 18.27
CA MET A 315 0.53 -3.57 16.99
C MET A 315 1.05 -4.98 16.66
N SER A 316 0.19 -5.83 16.11
CA SER A 316 0.60 -7.14 15.59
C SER A 316 1.35 -6.98 14.26
N MET A 317 2.40 -7.80 14.07
CA MET A 317 3.16 -7.85 12.82
C MET A 317 2.77 -9.04 11.93
N ASP A 318 2.00 -9.99 12.48
CA ASP A 318 1.52 -11.16 11.73
C ASP A 318 0.09 -10.94 11.21
N ASP A 319 -0.73 -10.18 11.96
CA ASP A 319 -2.15 -9.96 11.67
C ASP A 319 -2.49 -8.46 11.71
N PRO A 320 -3.49 -8.00 10.93
CA PRO A 320 -4.02 -6.66 11.07
C PRO A 320 -4.55 -6.41 12.48
N THR A 321 -4.29 -5.23 13.02
CA THR A 321 -4.91 -4.77 14.27
C THR A 321 -6.19 -4.02 13.94
N PHE A 322 -7.28 -4.40 14.61
CA PHE A 322 -8.58 -3.77 14.48
C PHE A 322 -8.79 -2.76 15.60
N PHE A 323 -9.16 -1.56 15.21
CA PHE A 323 -9.54 -0.48 16.10
C PHE A 323 -11.05 -0.28 16.02
N GLU A 324 -11.74 -0.41 17.17
CA GLU A 324 -13.13 0.03 17.30
C GLU A 324 -13.21 1.56 17.28
N SER A 325 -12.12 2.22 17.69
CA SER A 325 -12.03 3.66 17.74
C SER A 325 -10.58 4.07 17.46
N LEU A 326 -10.33 4.81 16.38
CA LEU A 326 -9.02 5.38 16.07
C LEU A 326 -9.18 6.85 15.79
N GLY A 327 -8.36 7.68 16.42
CA GLY A 327 -8.51 9.13 16.34
C GLY A 327 -7.27 9.92 16.70
N PHE A 328 -7.37 11.22 16.49
CA PHE A 328 -6.39 12.23 16.82
C PHE A 328 -7.01 13.16 17.84
N LYS A 329 -6.44 13.21 19.04
CA LYS A 329 -6.83 14.17 20.08
C LYS A 329 -5.98 15.42 19.94
N ILE A 330 -6.64 16.56 19.79
CA ILE A 330 -6.04 17.88 19.68
C ILE A 330 -6.41 18.70 20.91
N GLU A 331 -5.41 19.25 21.60
CA GLU A 331 -5.58 20.17 22.72
C GLU A 331 -4.96 21.52 22.37
N ASN A 332 -5.79 22.42 21.87
CA ASN A 332 -5.40 23.75 21.44
C ASN A 332 -5.10 24.67 22.63
N ARG A 333 -3.96 25.36 22.60
CA ARG A 333 -3.57 26.38 23.58
C ARG A 333 -3.54 27.78 22.98
N SER A 334 -3.52 27.88 21.65
CA SER A 334 -3.58 29.09 20.84
C SER A 334 -4.95 29.80 20.85
N ASN A 335 -5.11 30.87 20.05
CA ASN A 335 -6.36 31.65 19.95
C ASN A 335 -7.25 31.20 18.79
N GLU A 336 -6.76 30.27 17.98
CA GLU A 336 -7.42 29.71 16.82
C GLU A 336 -8.68 28.95 17.24
N THR A 337 -9.76 29.07 16.46
CA THR A 337 -11.07 28.50 16.79
C THR A 337 -11.39 27.24 15.98
N GLU A 338 -10.54 26.89 15.02
CA GLU A 338 -10.71 25.73 14.15
C GLU A 338 -9.36 25.23 13.64
N TYR A 339 -9.33 23.99 13.15
CA TYR A 339 -8.24 23.42 12.36
C TYR A 339 -8.84 22.70 11.16
N SER A 340 -8.08 22.55 10.07
CA SER A 340 -8.47 21.70 8.94
C SER A 340 -7.56 20.50 8.80
N VAL A 341 -8.09 19.41 8.29
CA VAL A 341 -7.35 18.19 7.97
C VAL A 341 -7.48 17.93 6.47
N ASP A 342 -6.34 17.77 5.82
CA ASP A 342 -6.25 17.48 4.38
C ASP A 342 -6.45 16.01 4.12
N TYR A 343 -5.68 15.20 4.83
CA TYR A 343 -5.75 13.76 4.72
C TYR A 343 -5.27 13.06 5.98
N ILE A 344 -5.69 11.81 6.11
CA ILE A 344 -5.16 10.82 7.04
C ILE A 344 -4.80 9.60 6.20
N ILE A 345 -3.53 9.21 6.20
CA ILE A 345 -3.07 8.10 5.36
C ILE A 345 -2.17 7.16 6.14
N SER A 346 -2.11 5.90 5.73
CA SER A 346 -1.08 4.97 6.13
C SER A 346 -0.19 4.60 4.94
N ALA A 347 1.12 4.54 5.14
CA ALA A 347 2.09 4.30 4.07
C ALA A 347 2.93 3.04 4.32
N GLU A 348 3.34 2.38 3.24
CA GLU A 348 4.14 1.15 3.29
C GLU A 348 5.59 1.41 3.68
N THR A 349 6.13 2.57 3.30
CA THR A 349 7.50 2.99 3.58
C THR A 349 7.54 4.49 3.89
N MET A 350 8.62 4.94 4.54
CA MET A 350 8.85 6.38 4.75
C MET A 350 8.99 7.13 3.42
N GLU A 351 9.68 6.54 2.44
CA GLU A 351 9.86 7.11 1.10
C GLU A 351 8.52 7.36 0.39
N LEU A 352 7.56 6.42 0.49
CA LEU A 352 6.23 6.59 -0.09
C LEU A 352 5.37 7.59 0.68
N LEU A 353 5.58 7.72 2.00
CA LEU A 353 4.95 8.77 2.78
C LEU A 353 5.44 10.14 2.32
N GLU A 354 6.77 10.33 2.25
CA GLU A 354 7.41 11.57 1.77
C GLU A 354 6.92 11.91 0.35
N GLU A 355 6.94 10.97 -0.59
CA GLU A 355 6.43 11.16 -1.96
C GLU A 355 4.95 11.57 -1.95
N HIS A 356 4.10 10.97 -1.10
CA HIS A 356 2.71 11.39 -0.98
C HIS A 356 2.60 12.83 -0.45
N VAL A 357 3.38 13.20 0.57
CA VAL A 357 3.35 14.56 1.11
C VAL A 357 3.74 15.55 0.02
N GLU A 358 4.86 15.34 -0.65
CA GLU A 358 5.39 16.21 -1.71
C GLU A 358 4.39 16.44 -2.83
N ASN A 359 3.75 15.36 -3.30
CA ASN A 359 2.74 15.43 -4.36
C ASN A 359 1.45 16.15 -3.96
N ASN A 360 1.19 16.31 -2.66
CA ASN A 360 -0.01 16.96 -2.16
C ASN A 360 0.25 18.35 -1.56
N LEU A 361 1.49 18.85 -1.53
CA LEU A 361 1.78 20.20 -1.01
C LEU A 361 0.97 21.28 -1.75
N ASP A 362 0.43 22.24 -1.00
CA ASP A 362 -0.21 23.40 -1.61
C ASP A 362 0.87 24.16 -2.38
N ALA A 363 0.65 24.44 -3.67
CA ALA A 363 1.71 25.00 -4.51
C ALA A 363 2.32 26.28 -3.92
N GLY A 364 3.61 26.19 -3.58
CA GLY A 364 4.42 27.25 -2.95
C GLY A 364 4.16 27.52 -1.46
N GLU A 365 3.39 26.68 -0.75
CA GLU A 365 3.48 26.54 0.70
C GLU A 365 4.75 25.75 1.04
N HIS A 366 5.68 26.40 1.71
CA HIS A 366 6.94 25.81 2.13
C HIS A 366 7.09 25.92 3.64
N TYR A 367 7.47 24.82 4.28
CA TYR A 367 7.89 24.79 5.67
C TYR A 367 9.03 23.81 5.86
N TYR A 368 10.11 24.32 6.44
CA TYR A 368 11.27 23.55 6.83
C TYR A 368 11.55 23.88 8.28
N GLU A 369 11.40 22.90 9.16
CA GLU A 369 11.90 22.92 10.54
C GLU A 369 13.02 21.89 10.60
N PHE A 370 14.18 22.29 11.10
CA PHE A 370 15.38 21.47 11.02
C PHE A 370 15.44 20.43 12.15
N ASP A 371 14.38 19.64 12.31
CA ASP A 371 14.15 18.72 13.45
C ASP A 371 14.53 17.25 13.16
N LEU A 372 15.60 17.02 12.41
CA LEU A 372 16.13 15.67 12.20
C LEU A 372 17.49 15.57 12.88
N GLU A 373 17.69 14.55 13.73
CA GLU A 373 19.03 14.12 14.16
C GLU A 373 19.82 13.48 12.99
N THR A 374 19.62 13.94 11.76
CA THR A 374 20.40 13.46 10.62
C THR A 374 21.76 14.13 10.67
N THR A 375 22.79 13.32 10.88
CA THR A 375 24.19 13.75 10.84
C THR A 375 24.74 13.75 9.42
N ASP A 376 23.92 13.41 8.41
CA ASP A 376 24.32 13.41 7.01
C ASP A 376 23.93 14.74 6.33
N PRO A 377 24.89 15.67 6.13
CA PRO A 377 24.63 16.92 5.41
C PRO A 377 24.22 16.71 3.94
N LEU A 378 24.32 15.48 3.40
CA LEU A 378 23.83 15.13 2.05
C LEU A 378 22.32 14.92 1.97
N LEU A 379 21.62 14.82 3.10
CA LEU A 379 20.16 14.70 3.18
C LEU A 379 19.48 16.03 3.49
N LEU A 380 20.26 17.10 3.68
CA LEU A 380 19.72 18.45 3.77
C LEU A 380 19.53 19.00 2.37
N ASP A 381 18.31 19.41 2.04
CA ASP A 381 18.02 20.16 0.82
C ASP A 381 18.62 21.58 0.85
N TRP A 382 19.13 21.96 2.02
CA TRP A 382 19.77 23.22 2.29
C TRP A 382 21.29 23.06 2.41
N THR A 383 22.02 24.01 1.84
CA THR A 383 23.49 24.06 1.90
C THR A 383 24.00 25.49 2.06
N ASP A 384 25.22 25.60 2.57
CA ASP A 384 25.94 26.84 2.75
C ASP A 384 26.49 27.39 1.42
N HIS A 385 26.88 28.66 1.43
CA HIS A 385 27.47 29.35 0.28
C HIS A 385 28.98 29.09 0.02
N GLN A 386 29.79 28.84 1.06
CA GLN A 386 31.28 28.93 1.03
C GLN A 386 32.10 28.05 2.01
N SER A 387 31.52 27.18 2.84
CA SER A 387 32.23 26.37 3.84
C SER A 387 31.95 24.86 3.70
N ASP A 388 32.90 24.05 4.18
CA ASP A 388 32.77 22.59 4.25
C ASP A 388 32.07 22.14 5.56
N GLY A 389 31.46 23.06 6.33
CA GLY A 389 31.09 22.84 7.73
C GLY A 389 29.68 23.30 8.08
N GLU A 390 28.70 22.49 7.71
CA GLU A 390 27.32 22.56 8.20
C GLU A 390 27.11 21.44 9.22
N VAL A 391 26.48 21.76 10.35
CA VAL A 391 26.14 20.79 11.38
C VAL A 391 24.70 21.04 11.81
N GLN A 392 23.91 19.98 11.90
CA GLN A 392 22.64 20.04 12.62
C GLN A 392 22.87 19.76 14.10
N GLU A 393 22.40 20.66 14.95
CA GLU A 393 22.48 20.55 16.41
C GLU A 393 21.17 21.04 17.03
N ASP A 394 20.56 20.22 17.89
CA ASP A 394 19.36 20.57 18.66
C ASP A 394 18.20 21.17 17.83
N GLY A 395 17.90 20.59 16.66
CA GLY A 395 16.79 21.05 15.82
C GLY A 395 17.10 22.27 14.94
N LYS A 396 18.39 22.55 14.71
CA LYS A 396 18.87 23.78 14.06
C LYS A 396 19.93 23.46 13.04
N VAL A 397 19.95 24.19 11.93
CA VAL A 397 21.11 24.19 11.04
C VAL A 397 22.08 25.28 11.48
N ILE A 398 23.30 24.88 11.82
CA ILE A 398 24.39 25.78 12.21
C ILE A 398 25.34 25.97 11.02
N ILE A 399 25.57 27.23 10.69
CA ILE A 399 26.39 27.68 9.57
C ILE A 399 27.63 28.36 10.13
N THR A 400 28.79 27.81 9.79
CA THR A 400 30.08 28.37 10.22
C THR A 400 30.76 29.09 9.08
N LYS A 401 30.82 30.43 9.15
CA LYS A 401 31.59 31.24 8.21
C LYS A 401 33.06 31.30 8.66
N PRO A 402 34.04 30.75 7.91
CA PRO A 402 35.45 30.89 8.25
C PRO A 402 35.93 32.35 8.13
N ALA A 403 36.97 32.70 8.90
CA ALA A 403 37.61 34.01 8.80
C ALA A 403 38.21 34.25 7.39
N GLY A 404 38.09 35.49 6.89
CA GLY A 404 38.61 35.92 5.59
C GLY A 404 37.60 35.92 4.44
N THR A 405 36.37 35.43 4.65
CA THR A 405 35.27 35.51 3.66
C THR A 405 34.36 36.71 3.94
N ASN A 406 33.82 37.34 2.89
CA ASN A 406 32.94 38.50 3.00
C ASN A 406 31.45 38.17 2.81
N ARG A 407 31.11 36.89 2.73
CA ARG A 407 29.75 36.37 2.55
C ARG A 407 29.55 35.14 3.41
N ALA A 408 28.37 35.03 3.98
CA ALA A 408 27.84 33.82 4.60
C ALA A 408 26.41 33.66 4.13
N GLY A 409 26.00 32.48 3.70
CA GLY A 409 24.65 32.27 3.21
C GLY A 409 24.25 30.81 3.28
N PHE A 410 22.96 30.60 3.13
CA PHE A 410 22.23 29.36 3.32
C PHE A 410 21.20 29.24 2.20
N TYR A 411 21.20 28.14 1.46
CA TYR A 411 20.45 28.02 0.22
C TYR A 411 19.82 26.65 0.12
N HIS A 412 18.53 26.63 -0.17
CA HIS A 412 17.87 25.49 -0.76
C HIS A 412 18.24 25.47 -2.25
N MET A 413 19.06 24.53 -2.69
CA MET A 413 19.57 24.55 -4.06
C MET A 413 19.82 23.17 -4.62
N PHE A 414 19.71 23.06 -5.95
CA PHE A 414 20.47 22.05 -6.68
C PHE A 414 21.95 22.15 -6.28
N ARG A 415 22.54 21.04 -5.82
CA ARG A 415 23.92 20.99 -5.37
C ARG A 415 24.90 21.24 -6.53
N TYR A 416 25.11 22.48 -6.97
CA TYR A 416 26.17 22.85 -7.93
C TYR A 416 26.76 24.25 -7.67
N THR A 417 27.66 24.32 -6.68
CA THR A 417 28.76 25.30 -6.69
C THR A 417 30.06 24.72 -7.29
N SER A 418 30.05 23.48 -7.80
CA SER A 418 31.15 22.94 -8.59
C SER A 418 30.83 23.04 -10.10
N PRO A 419 31.65 23.73 -10.92
CA PRO A 419 31.35 24.09 -12.31
C PRO A 419 31.43 22.92 -13.33
N GLY A 420 30.89 21.74 -13.02
CA GLY A 420 31.12 20.53 -13.82
C GLY A 420 29.93 19.62 -14.09
N THR A 421 28.71 19.93 -13.64
CA THR A 421 27.58 19.01 -13.76
C THR A 421 26.30 19.81 -14.07
N ASN A 422 26.15 20.10 -15.35
CA ASN A 422 24.88 20.50 -15.93
C ASN A 422 24.09 19.22 -16.24
N GLY A 423 22.85 19.09 -15.74
CA GLY A 423 21.89 18.12 -16.30
C GLY A 423 21.38 16.98 -15.39
N ALA A 424 21.37 17.13 -14.06
CA ALA A 424 20.64 16.20 -13.19
C ALA A 424 19.12 16.25 -13.51
N GLN A 425 18.46 15.11 -13.57
CA GLN A 425 17.03 14.94 -13.83
C GLN A 425 16.33 14.34 -12.62
N PRO A 426 14.99 14.44 -12.51
CA PRO A 426 14.23 13.70 -11.52
C PRO A 426 14.69 12.23 -11.47
N GLY A 427 15.08 11.75 -10.28
CA GLY A 427 15.62 10.39 -10.05
C GLY A 427 17.15 10.26 -10.01
N ASP A 428 17.91 11.32 -10.31
CA ASP A 428 19.37 11.29 -10.14
C ASP A 428 19.80 11.43 -8.66
N PRO A 429 20.87 10.76 -8.20
CA PRO A 429 21.40 10.94 -6.85
C PRO A 429 21.81 12.41 -6.60
N GLY A 430 21.05 13.11 -5.76
CA GLY A 430 21.25 14.53 -5.46
C GLY A 430 20.41 15.52 -6.28
N TYR A 431 19.44 15.04 -7.07
CA TYR A 431 18.33 15.87 -7.56
C TYR A 431 17.55 16.41 -6.36
N ARG A 432 17.14 17.68 -6.44
CA ARG A 432 16.30 18.35 -5.44
C ARG A 432 15.19 19.06 -6.18
N GLU A 433 14.00 19.07 -5.60
CA GLU A 433 12.89 19.76 -6.22
C GLU A 433 13.18 21.27 -6.31
N PRO A 434 12.88 21.89 -7.46
CA PRO A 434 13.07 23.32 -7.62
C PRO A 434 12.05 24.08 -6.76
N TRP A 435 12.44 25.28 -6.34
CA TRP A 435 11.62 26.11 -5.48
C TRP A 435 10.50 26.80 -6.27
N VAL A 436 9.23 26.51 -5.93
CA VAL A 436 8.08 27.16 -6.57
C VAL A 436 7.68 28.42 -5.80
N TYR A 437 7.65 29.55 -6.49
CA TYR A 437 7.05 30.78 -5.99
C TYR A 437 5.53 30.70 -6.13
N SER A 438 4.81 31.06 -5.05
CA SER A 438 3.36 31.15 -5.06
C SER A 438 2.89 32.55 -4.67
N PRO A 439 1.99 33.16 -5.46
CA PRO A 439 1.34 34.41 -5.08
C PRO A 439 0.34 34.22 -3.93
N GLU A 440 -0.08 32.98 -3.64
CA GLU A 440 -0.93 32.66 -2.49
C GLU A 440 -0.16 32.66 -1.17
N TYR A 441 1.12 32.28 -1.19
CA TYR A 441 2.03 32.28 -0.04
C TYR A 441 3.21 33.24 -0.24
N PRO A 442 2.97 34.56 -0.41
CA PRO A 442 4.00 35.51 -0.83
C PRO A 442 4.95 35.96 0.30
N ILE A 443 4.69 35.61 1.56
CA ILE A 443 5.49 36.07 2.69
C ILE A 443 6.53 35.01 3.04
N TYR A 444 7.79 35.28 2.75
CA TYR A 444 8.91 34.37 3.06
C TYR A 444 9.53 34.76 4.39
N ALA A 445 9.72 33.83 5.31
CA ALA A 445 10.33 34.10 6.61
C ALA A 445 11.33 33.03 7.03
N ILE A 446 12.30 33.45 7.84
CA ILE A 446 13.32 32.61 8.46
C ILE A 446 13.52 33.06 9.91
N ARG A 447 13.62 32.10 10.83
CA ARG A 447 14.06 32.36 12.20
C ARG A 447 15.53 32.03 12.34
N LEU A 448 16.30 33.04 12.76
CA LEU A 448 17.73 32.95 12.96
C LEU A 448 18.09 32.67 14.41
N VAL A 449 19.15 31.88 14.57
CA VAL A 449 19.82 31.58 15.84
C VAL A 449 21.18 32.26 15.82
N ASP A 450 21.56 32.85 16.96
CA ASP A 450 22.84 33.54 17.12
C ASP A 450 23.13 34.54 16.00
N LYS A 451 22.10 35.36 15.69
CA LYS A 451 22.14 36.34 14.60
C LYS A 451 23.38 37.25 14.72
N PRO A 452 24.17 37.42 13.65
CA PRO A 452 25.25 38.40 13.63
C PRO A 452 24.73 39.82 13.89
N GLU A 453 25.48 40.61 14.66
CA GLU A 453 25.10 41.98 15.03
C GLU A 453 25.15 42.95 13.84
N SER A 454 25.88 42.63 12.77
CA SER A 454 26.19 43.57 11.69
C SER A 454 26.15 42.96 10.28
N GLY A 455 25.92 43.81 9.26
CA GLY A 455 25.83 43.44 7.85
C GLY A 455 24.41 43.56 7.26
N VAL A 456 24.26 43.20 5.97
CA VAL A 456 22.96 43.22 5.29
C VAL A 456 22.55 41.81 4.90
N PHE A 457 21.46 41.32 5.48
CA PHE A 457 20.87 40.04 5.13
C PHE A 457 19.91 40.19 3.95
N ARG A 458 20.05 39.32 2.95
CA ARG A 458 19.30 39.36 1.69
C ARG A 458 18.68 38.02 1.41
N ARG A 459 17.53 38.03 0.75
CA ARG A 459 16.94 36.84 0.15
C ARG A 459 17.38 36.72 -1.31
N TYR A 460 17.31 35.50 -1.82
CA TYR A 460 17.86 35.14 -3.11
C TYR A 460 17.01 34.12 -3.84
N PHE A 461 16.73 34.38 -5.13
CA PHE A 461 16.27 33.37 -6.07
C PHE A 461 17.18 33.36 -7.28
N ARG A 462 17.50 32.18 -7.78
CA ARG A 462 18.29 32.02 -9.01
C ARG A 462 17.79 30.86 -9.82
N ASP A 463 17.61 31.14 -11.09
CA ASP A 463 17.51 30.18 -12.19
C ASP A 463 18.93 29.98 -12.77
N VAL A 464 19.42 28.75 -12.78
CA VAL A 464 20.76 28.34 -13.23
C VAL A 464 20.68 27.88 -14.68
N LYS A 465 20.45 28.81 -15.59
CA LYS A 465 20.69 28.54 -17.02
C LYS A 465 22.19 28.41 -17.27
N GLY A 466 22.58 27.29 -17.89
CA GLY A 466 23.94 26.73 -17.97
C GLY A 466 25.07 27.55 -18.61
N GLU A 467 24.98 28.88 -18.72
CA GLU A 467 26.09 29.74 -19.16
C GLU A 467 26.12 31.08 -18.39
N ASN A 468 26.89 31.14 -17.30
CA ASN A 468 27.46 32.34 -16.65
C ASN A 468 26.64 33.66 -16.62
N GLY A 469 25.32 33.58 -16.45
CA GLY A 469 24.46 34.77 -16.40
C GLY A 469 23.03 34.52 -15.94
N GLY A 470 22.79 33.46 -15.15
CA GLY A 470 21.44 33.06 -14.72
C GLY A 470 20.57 34.21 -14.23
N HIS A 471 19.25 34.09 -14.45
CA HIS A 471 18.27 35.05 -13.97
C HIS A 471 18.21 34.99 -12.45
N GLN A 472 18.35 36.15 -11.82
CA GLN A 472 18.51 36.22 -10.37
C GLN A 472 17.66 37.35 -9.82
N ILE A 473 16.72 37.00 -8.95
CA ILE A 473 16.04 37.96 -8.13
C ILE A 473 16.86 38.10 -6.85
N ARG A 474 17.38 39.30 -6.66
CA ARG A 474 18.17 39.68 -5.48
C ARG A 474 17.56 40.97 -4.95
N ASP A 475 17.41 41.07 -3.62
CA ASP A 475 17.08 42.36 -3.02
C ASP A 475 18.25 43.33 -3.26
N THR A 476 18.06 44.35 -4.11
CA THR A 476 19.08 45.36 -4.42
C THR A 476 18.71 46.70 -3.77
N GLY A 477 19.39 47.05 -2.68
CA GLY A 477 19.19 48.32 -1.98
C GLY A 477 19.21 48.16 -0.45
N GLU A 478 18.84 49.22 0.27
CA GLU A 478 18.60 49.20 1.73
C GLU A 478 17.20 48.66 2.11
N GLU A 479 16.44 48.13 1.14
CA GLU A 479 15.23 47.33 1.41
C GLU A 479 15.67 45.96 1.94
N THR A 480 16.15 45.98 3.17
CA THR A 480 16.54 44.83 3.97
C THR A 480 15.31 44.11 4.49
N ALA A 481 15.46 42.84 4.88
CA ALA A 481 14.38 42.06 5.51
C ALA A 481 13.60 42.86 6.55
N ASN A 482 12.30 42.63 6.64
CA ASN A 482 11.52 43.10 7.78
C ASN A 482 11.83 42.22 9.00
N TYR A 483 11.64 42.77 10.20
CA TYR A 483 12.04 42.13 11.46
C TYR A 483 10.85 41.89 12.38
N LEU A 484 10.83 40.73 13.04
CA LEU A 484 9.95 40.37 14.17
C LEU A 484 10.80 39.74 15.30
N ASP A 485 10.21 39.57 16.48
CA ASP A 485 10.85 39.01 17.70
C ASP A 485 12.26 39.57 17.96
N ASP A 486 12.36 40.90 18.15
CA ASP A 486 13.62 41.62 18.36
C ASP A 486 14.70 41.33 17.29
N GLY A 487 14.27 40.99 16.07
CA GLY A 487 15.14 40.75 14.92
C GLY A 487 15.61 39.30 14.78
N LYS A 488 15.05 38.35 15.54
CA LYS A 488 15.30 36.92 15.34
C LYS A 488 14.58 36.37 14.12
N ILE A 489 13.43 36.93 13.77
CA ILE A 489 12.68 36.52 12.58
C ILE A 489 12.83 37.59 11.51
N LEU A 490 13.31 37.16 10.35
CA LEU A 490 13.46 37.99 9.17
C LEU A 490 12.42 37.56 8.13
N TYR A 491 11.72 38.52 7.52
CA TYR A 491 10.72 38.21 6.50
C TYR A 491 10.70 39.20 5.33
N TRP A 492 10.19 38.71 4.20
CA TRP A 492 10.04 39.46 2.95
C TRP A 492 8.61 39.31 2.44
N ASP A 493 7.97 40.45 2.16
CA ASP A 493 6.69 40.50 1.47
C ASP A 493 6.93 40.55 -0.03
N CYS A 494 6.52 39.48 -0.71
CA CYS A 494 6.82 39.23 -2.11
C CYS A 494 5.55 39.26 -2.96
N SER A 495 4.52 39.93 -2.44
CA SER A 495 3.25 40.17 -3.14
C SER A 495 3.39 41.16 -4.29
N SER A 496 4.52 41.88 -4.37
CA SER A 496 4.79 42.86 -5.43
C SER A 496 5.05 42.18 -6.79
N PRO A 497 4.47 42.70 -7.90
CA PRO A 497 4.59 42.12 -9.25
C PRO A 497 6.00 42.16 -9.84
N ALA A 498 6.97 42.80 -9.19
CA ALA A 498 8.37 42.82 -9.62
C ALA A 498 8.96 41.40 -9.79
N HIS A 499 8.39 40.38 -9.15
CA HIS A 499 8.82 38.99 -9.28
C HIS A 499 8.52 38.38 -10.66
N GLY A 500 7.41 38.76 -11.31
CA GLY A 500 7.03 38.26 -12.63
C GLY A 500 7.79 38.88 -13.79
N GLU A 501 8.45 40.03 -13.58
CA GLU A 501 9.22 40.72 -14.63
C GLU A 501 10.56 40.04 -14.95
N TYR A 502 11.04 39.14 -14.07
CA TYR A 502 12.33 38.45 -14.21
C TYR A 502 12.22 36.98 -14.63
N ALA A 503 11.01 36.41 -14.67
CA ALA A 503 10.77 35.02 -15.06
C ALA A 503 10.60 34.89 -16.58
N ASP A 504 11.34 33.98 -17.20
CA ASP A 504 11.12 33.56 -18.59
C ASP A 504 9.82 32.74 -18.66
N PRO A 505 9.05 32.76 -19.76
CA PRO A 505 7.96 31.81 -19.99
C PRO A 505 8.30 30.33 -19.73
N ALA A 506 9.57 29.93 -19.86
CA ALA A 506 10.03 28.58 -19.53
C ALA A 506 10.17 28.30 -18.03
N ASP A 507 10.16 29.33 -17.19
CA ASP A 507 10.29 29.23 -15.73
C ASP A 507 8.92 29.05 -15.06
N PHE A 508 7.85 28.85 -15.83
CA PHE A 508 6.51 28.62 -15.32
C PHE A 508 6.17 27.13 -15.38
N ASN A 509 5.64 26.58 -14.28
CA ASN A 509 5.08 25.22 -14.25
C ASN A 509 3.72 25.16 -14.98
N GLU A 510 3.11 23.97 -15.01
CA GLU A 510 1.82 23.75 -15.67
C GLU A 510 0.68 24.60 -15.09
N ASP A 511 0.80 25.00 -13.82
CA ASP A 511 -0.15 25.87 -13.11
C ASP A 511 0.11 27.37 -13.32
N GLY A 512 1.15 27.72 -14.08
CA GLY A 512 1.52 29.11 -14.34
C GLY A 512 2.21 29.79 -13.15
N LEU A 513 2.85 29.02 -12.27
CA LEU A 513 3.66 29.50 -11.15
C LEU A 513 5.15 29.49 -11.50
N ILE A 514 5.91 30.45 -10.97
CA ILE A 514 7.33 30.60 -11.27
C ILE A 514 8.14 29.57 -10.48
N VAL A 515 9.06 28.87 -11.14
CA VAL A 515 9.94 27.85 -10.61
C VAL A 515 11.38 28.36 -10.62
N TRP A 516 12.08 28.21 -9.50
CA TRP A 516 13.46 28.66 -9.30
C TRP A 516 14.36 27.49 -8.92
N ASP A 517 15.52 27.37 -9.56
CA ASP A 517 16.49 26.30 -9.25
C ASP A 517 17.14 26.43 -7.86
N SER A 518 17.13 27.64 -7.30
CA SER A 518 17.63 27.85 -5.95
C SER A 518 16.95 29.03 -5.27
N PHE A 519 16.76 28.84 -3.97
CA PHE A 519 16.26 29.81 -3.03
C PHE A 519 17.21 29.90 -1.84
N GLY A 520 17.38 31.08 -1.25
CA GLY A 520 18.15 31.16 -0.02
C GLY A 520 18.32 32.54 0.55
N PHE A 521 19.19 32.59 1.56
CA PHE A 521 19.44 33.75 2.38
C PHE A 521 20.94 33.99 2.52
N GLN A 522 21.36 35.24 2.48
CA GLN A 522 22.78 35.60 2.47
C GLN A 522 23.06 36.91 3.17
N TRP A 523 24.03 36.88 4.09
CA TRP A 523 24.75 38.05 4.57
C TRP A 523 25.72 38.53 3.51
N ASN A 524 25.47 39.73 2.99
CA ASN A 524 26.37 40.44 2.09
C ASN A 524 26.91 41.69 2.77
N THR A 525 28.15 42.08 2.42
CA THR A 525 28.75 43.35 2.84
C THR A 525 29.04 43.41 4.35
N LEU A 526 29.58 42.33 4.92
CA LEU A 526 30.05 42.30 6.31
C LEU A 526 31.14 43.36 6.54
N PRO A 527 31.16 44.08 7.68
CA PRO A 527 32.25 44.96 8.03
C PRO A 527 33.54 44.17 8.27
N GLN A 528 34.69 44.85 8.17
CA GLN A 528 36.00 44.19 8.22
C GLN A 528 36.22 43.36 9.50
N GLU A 529 35.71 43.82 10.64
CA GLU A 529 35.77 43.11 11.92
C GLU A 529 35.07 41.73 11.89
N ASP A 530 33.98 41.63 11.12
CA ASP A 530 33.20 40.41 10.91
C ASP A 530 33.79 39.52 9.81
N ILE A 531 34.50 40.11 8.86
CA ILE A 531 35.29 39.36 7.87
C ILE A 531 36.46 38.65 8.57
N ASP A 532 37.14 39.32 9.48
CA ASP A 532 38.38 38.85 10.12
C ASP A 532 38.16 37.78 11.21
N ARG A 533 36.90 37.53 11.59
CA ARG A 533 36.52 36.51 12.57
C ARG A 533 35.67 35.41 11.96
N GLU A 534 35.63 34.28 12.66
CA GLU A 534 34.64 33.24 12.43
C GLU A 534 33.29 33.72 12.96
N ILE A 535 32.23 33.47 12.18
CA ILE A 535 30.85 33.77 12.56
C ILE A 535 30.08 32.46 12.53
N VAL A 536 29.45 32.14 13.65
CA VAL A 536 28.53 31.01 13.78
C VAL A 536 27.14 31.61 13.94
N TRP A 537 26.22 31.19 13.07
CA TRP A 537 24.80 31.55 13.13
C TRP A 537 24.00 30.36 12.63
N GLY A 538 22.71 30.32 12.88
CA GLY A 538 21.87 29.22 12.42
C GLY A 538 20.47 29.62 12.02
N ALA A 539 19.71 28.62 11.58
CA ALA A 539 18.29 28.72 11.32
C ALA A 539 17.55 27.63 12.09
N ASP A 540 16.46 28.02 12.76
CA ASP A 540 15.53 27.08 13.40
C ASP A 540 14.53 26.55 12.35
N TRP A 541 13.98 27.47 11.55
CA TRP A 541 13.00 27.14 10.51
C TRP A 541 12.99 28.18 9.38
N VAL A 542 12.50 27.74 8.21
CA VAL A 542 12.16 28.56 7.04
C VAL A 542 10.72 28.27 6.63
N ARG A 543 9.89 29.31 6.44
CA ARG A 543 8.46 29.15 6.13
C ARG A 543 7.92 30.22 5.18
N THR A 544 6.90 29.88 4.39
CA THR A 544 6.05 30.83 3.67
C THR A 544 4.67 31.02 4.31
N PHE A 545 4.10 32.22 4.21
CA PHE A 545 2.77 32.56 4.75
C PHE A 545 1.92 33.30 3.72
N LYS A 546 0.59 33.21 3.87
CA LYS A 546 -0.36 33.95 3.04
C LYS A 546 -0.31 35.45 3.34
N THR A 547 -0.21 35.80 4.63
CA THR A 547 -0.16 37.19 5.09
C THR A 547 0.90 37.42 6.16
N VAL A 548 1.27 38.69 6.36
CA VAL A 548 2.20 39.09 7.44
C VAL A 548 1.55 38.89 8.81
N GLU A 549 0.21 38.97 8.89
CA GLU A 549 -0.56 38.68 10.09
C GLU A 549 -0.45 37.21 10.49
N ASP A 550 -0.52 36.28 9.52
CA ASP A 550 -0.32 34.84 9.78
C ASP A 550 1.09 34.58 10.32
N LEU A 551 2.11 35.23 9.74
CA LEU A 551 3.49 35.16 10.24
C LEU A 551 3.59 35.67 11.69
N LYS A 552 2.98 36.81 12.02
CA LYS A 552 3.01 37.36 13.37
C LYS A 552 2.34 36.40 14.37
N ALA A 553 1.18 35.85 14.01
CA ALA A 553 0.48 34.89 14.85
C ALA A 553 1.31 33.62 15.07
N PHE A 554 1.99 33.13 14.03
CA PHE A 554 2.91 32.01 14.14
C PHE A 554 4.10 32.32 15.07
N ALA A 555 4.73 33.49 14.87
CA ALA A 555 5.88 33.94 15.65
C ALA A 555 5.58 34.21 17.14
N GLU A 556 4.33 34.50 17.51
CA GLU A 556 3.94 34.61 18.91
C GLU A 556 3.96 33.25 19.63
N ASN A 557 3.83 32.16 18.89
CA ASN A 557 3.69 30.80 19.42
C ASN A 557 4.94 29.92 19.17
N HIS A 558 5.92 30.39 18.39
CA HIS A 558 7.15 29.67 18.02
C HIS A 558 8.36 30.56 18.29
#